data_AF-U4U7K1-F1
#
_entry.id   AF-U4U7K1-F1
#
_cell.length_a   1.000
_cell.length_b   1.000
_cell.length_c   1.000
_cell.angle_alpha   90.00
_cell.angle_beta   90.00
_cell.angle_gamma   90.00
#
_symmetry.space_group_name_H-M   'P 1'
#
loop_
_entity.id
_entity.type
_entity.pdbx_description
1 polymer ?
#
loop_
_entity_poly.entity_id
_entity_poly.type
_entity_poly.pdbx_seq_one_letter_code
_entity_poly.pdbx_strand_id
1 'polypeptide(L)'
;MNLRRGRKYPSTKLPVLFWIYGGAYREGNSRKHLYGPDYLVEEDVIVVSFNYRVGAFGFLSSADEALPGNNGMKDQLLALKWTHENIQHFGGDPEKITIFGESAGSSSVGLHLISKKSADVANTRALGQSFDTYPEAIIPDNLDADKEVLETVIDKIKSIYLEEGEQFEDNLVAVTQLYSDSLFGRAILKHADLQSAYTPVYLYQFSYYGARHVMEPFIDGAEKVAHSSDLPYLFYWPRSAQAEDLLVQNRLVKLWTNFAKYLNPTPEESALFNNVIWTPHTEENSIYLNINTTLELNTHLKERTMA
;
A
#
# COMPACT_ATOMS: atom_id res chain seq x y z
N MET A 1 -9.33 6.07 -18.47
CA MET A 1 -8.47 6.88 -17.57
C MET A 1 -9.18 8.17 -17.27
N ASN A 2 -9.05 8.67 -16.05
CA ASN A 2 -9.68 9.85 -15.51
C ASN A 2 -8.59 10.74 -14.92
N LEU A 3 -8.74 12.05 -15.09
CA LEU A 3 -7.87 13.06 -14.49
C LEU A 3 -8.74 14.07 -13.76
N ARG A 4 -8.36 14.40 -12.53
CA ARG A 4 -9.07 15.36 -11.69
C ARG A 4 -8.07 16.30 -11.01
N ARG A 5 -8.46 17.57 -10.90
CA ARG A 5 -7.72 18.63 -10.22
C ARG A 5 -8.69 19.62 -9.61
N GLY A 6 -8.21 20.42 -8.66
CA GLY A 6 -8.96 21.52 -8.10
C GLY A 6 -9.31 22.58 -9.14
N ARG A 7 -10.27 23.45 -8.80
CA ARG A 7 -10.77 24.53 -9.69
C ARG A 7 -9.76 25.67 -9.88
N LYS A 8 -8.83 25.85 -8.95
CA LYS A 8 -7.81 26.91 -9.02
C LYS A 8 -6.77 26.54 -10.07
N TYR A 9 -6.31 27.50 -10.86
CA TYR A 9 -5.19 27.35 -11.79
C TYR A 9 -3.94 27.98 -11.14
N PRO A 10 -3.06 27.18 -10.53
CA PRO A 10 -1.83 27.70 -9.96
C PRO A 10 -0.89 28.12 -11.09
N SER A 11 0.00 29.06 -10.78
CA SER A 11 1.06 29.50 -11.69
C SER A 11 2.15 28.44 -11.87
N THR A 12 2.20 27.45 -10.99
CA THR A 12 3.16 26.34 -11.00
C THR A 12 2.50 25.01 -11.36
N LYS A 13 3.29 24.08 -11.91
CA LYS A 13 2.85 22.71 -12.14
C LYS A 13 2.64 21.99 -10.79
N LEU A 14 1.58 21.18 -10.71
CA LEU A 14 1.17 20.50 -9.49
C LEU A 14 1.72 19.07 -9.39
N PRO A 15 2.05 18.56 -8.19
CA PRO A 15 2.33 17.14 -8.00
C PRO A 15 1.14 16.26 -8.42
N VAL A 16 1.46 15.04 -8.83
CA VAL A 16 0.51 14.10 -9.43
C VAL A 16 0.44 12.84 -8.59
N LEU A 17 -0.74 12.53 -8.06
CA LEU A 17 -1.06 11.26 -7.43
C LEU A 17 -1.64 10.31 -8.49
N PHE A 18 -0.95 9.21 -8.78
CA PHE A 18 -1.33 8.21 -9.76
C PHE A 18 -1.88 6.96 -9.08
N TRP A 19 -3.21 6.80 -9.09
CA TRP A 19 -3.94 5.76 -8.37
C TRP A 19 -4.07 4.46 -9.15
N ILE A 20 -3.68 3.35 -8.51
CA ILE A 20 -3.92 1.98 -8.98
C ILE A 20 -4.89 1.29 -8.01
N TYR A 21 -6.07 0.90 -8.48
CA TYR A 21 -7.08 0.23 -7.65
C TYR A 21 -6.75 -1.25 -7.40
N GLY A 22 -7.24 -1.77 -6.26
CA GLY A 22 -7.13 -3.16 -5.83
C GLY A 22 -8.12 -4.13 -6.49
N GLY A 23 -8.52 -5.20 -5.80
CA GLY A 23 -9.43 -6.22 -6.35
C GLY A 23 -8.75 -7.51 -6.79
N ALA A 24 -7.63 -7.87 -6.13
CA ALA A 24 -6.90 -9.14 -6.31
C ALA A 24 -6.51 -9.47 -7.76
N TYR A 25 -6.35 -8.46 -8.62
CA TYR A 25 -6.16 -8.60 -10.07
C TYR A 25 -7.31 -9.29 -10.82
N ARG A 26 -8.44 -9.56 -10.16
CA ARG A 26 -9.60 -10.29 -10.71
C ARG A 26 -10.76 -9.36 -11.07
N GLU A 27 -10.89 -8.26 -10.35
CA GLU A 27 -11.98 -7.30 -10.50
C GLU A 27 -11.54 -5.88 -10.13
N GLY A 28 -12.48 -4.92 -10.12
CA GLY A 28 -12.24 -3.52 -9.76
C GLY A 28 -12.36 -2.56 -10.95
N ASN A 29 -12.35 -1.25 -10.65
CA ASN A 29 -12.46 -0.18 -11.65
C ASN A 29 -12.12 1.19 -11.04
N SER A 30 -11.81 2.18 -11.87
CA SER A 30 -11.48 3.56 -11.46
C SER A 30 -12.68 4.53 -11.40
N ARG A 31 -13.90 4.05 -11.18
CA ARG A 31 -15.10 4.92 -11.21
C ARG A 31 -15.11 5.89 -10.02
N LYS A 32 -15.67 7.08 -10.26
CA LYS A 32 -15.77 8.16 -9.27
C LYS A 32 -16.45 7.73 -7.96
N HIS A 33 -17.47 6.88 -8.01
CA HIS A 33 -18.18 6.48 -6.78
C HIS A 33 -17.32 5.68 -5.79
N LEU A 34 -16.21 5.06 -6.24
CA LEU A 34 -15.25 4.36 -5.38
C LEU A 34 -13.99 5.18 -5.13
N TYR A 35 -13.52 5.92 -6.13
CA TYR A 35 -12.23 6.61 -6.08
C TYR A 35 -12.36 8.07 -6.50
N GLY A 36 -13.44 8.72 -6.05
CA GLY A 36 -13.70 10.14 -6.25
C GLY A 36 -12.67 10.94 -5.46
N PRO A 37 -11.76 11.67 -6.12
CA PRO A 37 -10.63 12.32 -5.44
C PRO A 37 -11.02 13.66 -4.84
N ASP A 38 -12.30 13.85 -4.49
CA ASP A 38 -12.89 15.13 -4.13
C ASP A 38 -12.14 15.77 -2.93
N TYR A 39 -11.65 14.96 -1.98
CA TYR A 39 -10.82 15.45 -0.86
C TYR A 39 -9.38 15.78 -1.29
N LEU A 40 -8.75 14.88 -2.06
CA LEU A 40 -7.36 15.04 -2.50
C LEU A 40 -7.16 16.30 -3.35
N VAL A 41 -8.08 16.59 -4.27
CA VAL A 41 -7.92 17.73 -5.21
C VAL A 41 -8.06 19.10 -4.56
N GLU A 42 -8.47 19.18 -3.29
CA GLU A 42 -8.47 20.40 -2.50
C GLU A 42 -7.07 20.80 -2.03
N GLU A 43 -6.12 19.85 -2.05
CA GLU A 43 -4.74 20.02 -1.60
C GLU A 43 -3.77 20.32 -2.74
N ASP A 44 -4.20 21.04 -3.80
CA ASP A 44 -3.32 21.47 -4.91
C ASP A 44 -2.48 20.32 -5.50
N VAL A 45 -3.12 19.17 -5.74
CA VAL A 45 -2.57 18.02 -6.48
C VAL A 45 -3.47 17.64 -7.64
N ILE A 46 -2.92 16.91 -8.61
CA ILE A 46 -3.70 16.24 -9.65
C ILE A 46 -3.81 14.77 -9.30
N VAL A 47 -5.01 14.21 -9.39
CA VAL A 47 -5.23 12.77 -9.25
C VAL A 47 -5.53 12.16 -10.61
N VAL A 48 -4.75 11.14 -10.97
CA VAL A 48 -4.94 10.31 -12.16
C VAL A 48 -5.40 8.93 -11.72
N SER A 49 -6.47 8.42 -12.31
CA SER A 49 -6.94 7.04 -12.11
C SER A 49 -7.29 6.38 -13.43
N PHE A 50 -7.16 5.06 -13.54
CA PHE A 50 -7.34 4.38 -14.82
C PHE A 50 -7.82 2.94 -14.61
N ASN A 51 -8.24 2.29 -15.70
CA ASN A 51 -8.59 0.87 -15.69
C ASN A 51 -7.44 0.07 -16.32
N TYR A 52 -7.16 -1.10 -15.77
CA TYR A 52 -6.28 -2.11 -16.38
C TYR A 52 -7.06 -3.42 -16.54
N ARG A 53 -6.63 -4.29 -17.46
CA ARG A 53 -7.28 -5.60 -17.63
C ARG A 53 -7.11 -6.45 -16.37
N VAL A 54 -8.19 -7.13 -15.99
CA VAL A 54 -8.27 -8.01 -14.82
C VAL A 54 -8.64 -9.44 -15.22
N GLY A 55 -8.49 -10.39 -14.30
CA GLY A 55 -8.78 -11.81 -14.51
C GLY A 55 -7.95 -12.42 -15.64
N ALA A 56 -8.53 -13.40 -16.34
CA ALA A 56 -7.85 -14.05 -17.46
C ALA A 56 -7.46 -13.06 -18.57
N PHE A 57 -8.24 -12.01 -18.82
CA PHE A 57 -7.92 -11.02 -19.84
C PHE A 57 -6.67 -10.19 -19.51
N GLY A 58 -6.38 -10.01 -18.22
CA GLY A 58 -5.19 -9.30 -17.75
C GLY A 58 -3.98 -10.19 -17.52
N PHE A 59 -4.18 -11.43 -17.10
CA PHE A 59 -3.11 -12.22 -16.48
C PHE A 59 -3.00 -13.66 -16.97
N LEU A 60 -3.83 -14.10 -17.94
CA LEU A 60 -3.62 -15.40 -18.58
C LEU A 60 -2.25 -15.43 -19.28
N SER A 61 -1.53 -16.53 -19.08
CA SER A 61 -0.20 -16.77 -19.64
C SER A 61 -0.07 -18.23 -20.06
N SER A 62 0.52 -18.49 -21.21
CA SER A 62 1.05 -19.82 -21.57
C SER A 62 2.54 -19.96 -21.26
N ALA A 63 3.14 -18.92 -20.65
CA ALA A 63 4.58 -18.83 -20.35
C ALA A 63 5.50 -18.94 -21.58
N ASP A 64 4.95 -18.74 -22.78
CA ASP A 64 5.69 -18.64 -24.04
C ASP A 64 5.60 -17.21 -24.62
N GLU A 65 6.24 -16.99 -25.77
CA GLU A 65 6.26 -15.68 -26.43
C GLU A 65 4.90 -15.26 -27.01
N ALA A 66 4.00 -16.20 -27.31
CA ALA A 66 2.70 -15.92 -27.91
C ALA A 66 1.73 -15.33 -26.86
N LEU A 67 1.79 -15.81 -25.62
CA LEU A 67 1.01 -15.26 -24.50
C LEU A 67 1.85 -15.16 -23.22
N PRO A 68 2.76 -14.17 -23.13
CA PRO A 68 3.72 -14.05 -22.02
C PRO A 68 3.10 -13.55 -20.70
N GLY A 69 1.78 -13.35 -20.64
CA GLY A 69 1.08 -12.88 -19.45
C GLY A 69 1.31 -11.40 -19.10
N ASN A 70 0.89 -11.02 -17.88
CA ASN A 70 1.05 -9.69 -17.28
C ASN A 70 0.55 -8.53 -18.15
N ASN A 71 -0.49 -8.76 -18.93
CA ASN A 71 -1.11 -7.76 -19.77
C ASN A 71 -1.75 -6.64 -18.95
N GLY A 72 -2.31 -6.94 -17.78
CA GLY A 72 -2.78 -5.93 -16.81
C GLY A 72 -1.64 -5.02 -16.33
N MET A 73 -0.46 -5.58 -16.01
CA MET A 73 0.72 -4.79 -15.63
C MET A 73 1.23 -3.92 -16.78
N LYS A 74 1.17 -4.42 -18.02
CA LYS A 74 1.54 -3.65 -19.22
C LYS A 74 0.56 -2.49 -19.45
N ASP A 75 -0.72 -2.68 -19.15
CA ASP A 75 -1.72 -1.59 -19.21
C ASP A 75 -1.39 -0.49 -18.19
N GLN A 76 -1.02 -0.88 -16.95
CA GLN A 76 -0.60 0.07 -15.92
C GLN A 76 0.65 0.85 -16.34
N LEU A 77 1.66 0.16 -16.87
CA LEU A 77 2.87 0.82 -17.40
C LEU A 77 2.55 1.80 -18.54
N LEU A 78 1.63 1.43 -19.43
CA LEU A 78 1.21 2.31 -20.52
C LEU A 78 0.49 3.55 -19.98
N ALA A 79 -0.38 3.40 -18.99
CA ALA A 79 -1.05 4.53 -18.34
C ALA A 79 -0.07 5.47 -17.61
N LEU A 80 0.95 4.91 -16.96
CA LEU A 80 2.00 5.69 -16.32
C LEU A 80 2.83 6.48 -17.35
N LYS A 81 3.25 5.83 -18.44
CA LYS A 81 3.97 6.49 -19.55
C LYS A 81 3.15 7.62 -20.16
N TRP A 82 1.88 7.34 -20.47
CA TRP A 82 0.97 8.37 -20.96
C TRP A 82 0.89 9.55 -19.98
N THR A 83 0.79 9.27 -18.67
CA THR A 83 0.72 10.32 -17.65
C THR A 83 2.00 11.16 -17.67
N HIS A 84 3.18 10.53 -17.61
CA HIS A 84 4.45 11.24 -17.69
C HIS A 84 4.56 12.14 -18.95
N GLU A 85 4.15 11.63 -20.11
CA GLU A 85 4.25 12.37 -21.37
C GLU A 85 3.22 13.52 -21.50
N ASN A 86 2.06 13.41 -20.84
CA ASN A 86 0.90 14.28 -21.10
C ASN A 86 0.46 15.15 -19.92
N ILE A 87 0.84 14.83 -18.68
CA ILE A 87 0.23 15.42 -17.48
C ILE A 87 0.47 16.94 -17.35
N GLN A 88 1.56 17.42 -17.96
CA GLN A 88 1.87 18.85 -18.10
C GLN A 88 0.80 19.66 -18.82
N HIS A 89 0.08 19.07 -19.77
CA HIS A 89 -1.03 19.75 -20.47
C HIS A 89 -2.25 19.96 -19.57
N PHE A 90 -2.30 19.28 -18.42
CA PHE A 90 -3.34 19.43 -17.40
C PHE A 90 -2.84 20.21 -16.17
N GLY A 91 -1.65 20.79 -16.27
CA GLY A 91 -1.00 21.56 -15.21
C GLY A 91 -0.32 20.71 -14.14
N GLY A 92 -0.03 19.44 -14.42
CA GLY A 92 0.75 18.58 -13.52
C GLY A 92 2.23 18.61 -13.84
N ASP A 93 3.04 18.22 -12.87
CA ASP A 93 4.49 18.13 -13.00
C ASP A 93 4.88 16.67 -13.33
N PRO A 94 5.38 16.37 -14.54
CA PRO A 94 5.76 15.01 -14.91
C PRO A 94 6.92 14.47 -14.06
N GLU A 95 7.72 15.36 -13.44
CA GLU A 95 8.83 14.99 -12.55
C GLU A 95 8.38 14.72 -11.10
N LYS A 96 7.09 14.98 -10.77
CA LYS A 96 6.53 14.77 -9.44
C LYS A 96 5.29 13.88 -9.50
N ILE A 97 5.47 12.67 -10.01
CA ILE A 97 4.44 11.62 -10.03
C ILE A 97 4.67 10.66 -8.87
N THR A 98 3.72 10.62 -7.94
CA THR A 98 3.66 9.65 -6.84
C THR A 98 2.65 8.57 -7.19
N ILE A 99 3.12 7.33 -7.34
CA ILE A 99 2.27 6.17 -7.58
C ILE A 99 1.77 5.65 -6.23
N PHE A 100 0.47 5.41 -6.10
CA PHE A 100 -0.14 4.86 -4.89
C PHE A 100 -1.29 3.92 -5.23
N GLY A 101 -1.55 2.96 -4.35
CA GLY A 101 -2.54 1.93 -4.57
C GLY A 101 -2.84 1.17 -3.28
N GLU A 102 -3.94 0.43 -3.28
CA GLU A 102 -4.40 -0.38 -2.14
C GLU A 102 -4.63 -1.83 -2.59
N SER A 103 -4.40 -2.80 -1.69
CA SER A 103 -4.50 -4.23 -1.99
C SER A 103 -3.63 -4.63 -3.20
N ALA A 104 -4.18 -5.31 -4.20
CA ALA A 104 -3.47 -5.60 -5.46
C ALA A 104 -2.91 -4.35 -6.15
N GLY A 105 -3.47 -3.17 -5.90
CA GLY A 105 -2.93 -1.89 -6.34
C GLY A 105 -1.61 -1.54 -5.65
N SER A 106 -1.46 -1.79 -4.34
CA SER A 106 -0.19 -1.58 -3.64
C SER A 106 0.86 -2.59 -4.09
N SER A 107 0.47 -3.85 -4.31
CA SER A 107 1.33 -4.86 -4.94
C SER A 107 1.79 -4.42 -6.34
N SER A 108 0.90 -3.78 -7.12
CA SER A 108 1.24 -3.23 -8.43
C SER A 108 2.29 -2.11 -8.32
N VAL A 109 2.18 -1.23 -7.32
CA VAL A 109 3.21 -0.21 -7.04
C VAL A 109 4.55 -0.87 -6.76
N GLY A 110 4.60 -1.85 -5.85
CA GLY A 110 5.82 -2.61 -5.55
C GLY A 110 6.43 -3.27 -6.79
N LEU A 111 5.60 -3.88 -7.65
CA LEU A 111 6.05 -4.48 -8.91
C LEU A 111 6.61 -3.43 -9.89
N HIS A 112 6.04 -2.22 -9.93
CA HIS A 112 6.57 -1.13 -10.73
C HIS A 112 7.91 -0.60 -10.19
N LEU A 113 8.14 -0.64 -8.87
CA LEU A 113 9.44 -0.26 -8.29
C LEU A 113 10.58 -1.22 -8.68
N ILE A 114 10.28 -2.53 -8.80
CA ILE A 114 11.31 -3.55 -9.09
C ILE A 114 11.42 -3.92 -10.58
N SER A 115 10.39 -3.64 -11.38
CA SER A 115 10.37 -4.00 -12.80
C SER A 115 11.44 -3.22 -13.58
N LYS A 116 12.33 -3.92 -14.30
CA LYS A 116 13.31 -3.34 -15.25
C LYS A 116 12.68 -2.37 -16.27
N LYS A 117 11.40 -2.55 -16.58
CA LYS A 117 10.67 -1.72 -17.55
C LYS A 117 10.10 -0.43 -16.93
N SER A 118 10.22 -0.30 -15.61
CA SER A 118 9.72 0.81 -14.79
C SER A 118 10.81 1.42 -13.89
N ALA A 119 11.92 0.72 -13.62
CA ALA A 119 13.03 1.11 -12.74
C ALA A 119 14.29 1.55 -13.50
N ASP A 120 15.20 2.23 -12.80
CA ASP A 120 16.55 2.57 -13.26
C ASP A 120 17.37 1.31 -13.60
N VAL A 121 17.92 1.27 -14.81
CA VAL A 121 18.54 0.11 -15.46
C VAL A 121 19.84 -0.30 -14.75
N ALA A 122 20.53 0.62 -14.06
CA ALA A 122 21.83 0.36 -13.43
C ALA A 122 21.75 -0.63 -12.25
N ASN A 123 20.86 -0.38 -11.27
CA ASN A 123 20.68 -1.26 -10.09
C ASN A 123 20.18 -2.65 -10.48
N THR A 124 19.36 -2.71 -11.54
CA THR A 124 18.82 -4.00 -11.97
C THR A 124 19.83 -4.85 -12.76
N ARG A 125 20.88 -4.22 -13.31
CA ARG A 125 22.02 -4.95 -13.88
C ARG A 125 22.87 -5.57 -12.78
N ALA A 126 23.04 -4.89 -11.64
CA ALA A 126 23.73 -5.44 -10.47
C ALA A 126 22.97 -6.63 -9.84
N LEU A 127 21.63 -6.54 -9.72
CA LEU A 127 20.81 -7.66 -9.24
C LEU A 127 20.83 -8.88 -10.19
N GLY A 128 20.81 -8.63 -11.50
CA GLY A 128 20.97 -9.69 -12.51
C GLY A 128 22.33 -10.37 -12.45
N GLN A 129 23.40 -9.58 -12.31
CA GLN A 129 24.75 -10.11 -12.09
C GLN A 129 24.83 -10.95 -10.81
N SER A 130 24.12 -10.55 -9.75
CA SER A 130 24.02 -11.33 -8.51
C SER A 130 23.36 -12.69 -8.75
N PHE A 131 22.26 -12.76 -9.50
CA PHE A 131 21.62 -14.04 -9.85
C PHE A 131 22.48 -14.94 -10.75
N ASP A 132 23.26 -14.36 -11.66
CA ASP A 132 24.23 -15.12 -12.46
C ASP A 132 25.40 -15.65 -11.59
N THR A 133 25.71 -14.95 -10.49
CA THR A 133 26.75 -15.32 -9.54
C THR A 133 26.26 -16.31 -8.49
N TYR A 134 24.97 -16.24 -8.12
CA TYR A 134 24.30 -17.04 -7.09
C TYR A 134 22.98 -17.63 -7.62
N PRO A 135 23.03 -18.67 -8.49
CA PRO A 135 21.84 -19.22 -9.13
C PRO A 135 20.81 -19.80 -8.15
N GLU A 136 21.23 -20.20 -6.96
CA GLU A 136 20.38 -20.67 -5.87
C GLU A 136 19.38 -19.60 -5.38
N ALA A 137 19.73 -18.32 -5.50
CA ALA A 137 18.84 -17.20 -5.12
C ALA A 137 17.65 -17.01 -6.09
N ILE A 138 17.61 -17.76 -7.20
CA ILE A 138 16.52 -17.77 -8.18
C ILE A 138 15.38 -18.71 -7.74
N ILE A 139 15.66 -19.69 -6.88
CA ILE A 139 14.69 -20.68 -6.44
C ILE A 139 13.74 -20.02 -5.43
N PRO A 140 12.43 -19.88 -5.71
CA PRO A 140 11.48 -19.45 -4.71
C PRO A 140 11.28 -20.59 -3.71
N ASP A 141 11.47 -20.30 -2.43
CA ASP A 141 11.38 -21.24 -1.31
C ASP A 141 9.95 -21.70 -0.99
N ASN A 142 9.04 -21.86 -1.96
CA ASN A 142 7.78 -22.55 -1.70
C ASN A 142 7.97 -24.09 -1.61
N LEU A 143 8.98 -24.48 -0.82
CA LEU A 143 9.08 -25.56 0.17
C LEU A 143 8.48 -26.91 -0.24
N ASP A 144 9.32 -27.75 -0.84
CA ASP A 144 9.22 -29.20 -0.69
C ASP A 144 9.90 -29.58 0.64
N ALA A 145 9.18 -29.38 1.75
CA ALA A 145 9.67 -29.68 3.10
C ALA A 145 9.16 -31.04 3.59
N ASP A 146 10.05 -31.78 4.23
CA ASP A 146 9.70 -33.03 4.90
C ASP A 146 8.61 -32.79 5.96
N LYS A 147 7.77 -33.81 6.17
CA LYS A 147 6.63 -33.76 7.10
C LYS A 147 7.02 -33.29 8.52
N GLU A 148 8.20 -33.67 9.00
CA GLU A 148 8.73 -33.29 10.31
C GLU A 148 9.06 -31.78 10.40
N VAL A 149 9.57 -31.20 9.30
CA VAL A 149 9.80 -29.76 9.18
C VAL A 149 8.47 -29.01 9.17
N LEU A 150 7.47 -29.53 8.44
CA LEU A 150 6.13 -28.95 8.41
C LEU A 150 5.45 -28.98 9.79
N GLU A 151 5.56 -30.08 10.52
CA GLU A 151 5.03 -30.18 11.89
C GLU A 151 5.72 -29.17 12.82
N THR A 152 7.06 -29.07 12.76
CA THR A 152 7.82 -28.07 13.54
C THR A 152 7.43 -26.64 13.20
N VAL A 153 7.23 -26.32 11.92
CA VAL A 153 6.82 -24.99 11.47
C VAL A 153 5.39 -24.69 11.93
N ILE A 154 4.47 -25.65 11.85
CA ILE A 154 3.09 -25.49 12.32
C ILE A 154 3.07 -25.23 13.83
N ASP A 155 3.84 -25.97 14.62
CA ASP A 155 3.88 -25.79 16.07
C ASP A 155 4.46 -24.43 16.46
N LYS A 156 5.52 -23.97 15.76
CA LYS A 156 6.04 -22.62 15.94
C LYS A 156 4.99 -21.56 15.60
N ILE A 157 4.29 -21.70 14.48
CA ILE A 157 3.21 -20.77 14.10
C ILE A 157 2.12 -20.77 15.18
N LYS A 158 1.67 -21.95 15.65
CA LYS A 158 0.69 -22.05 16.74
C LYS A 158 1.15 -21.30 17.99
N SER A 159 2.40 -21.50 18.42
CA SER A 159 2.93 -20.85 19.63
C SER A 159 3.00 -19.31 19.56
N ILE A 160 2.94 -18.72 18.36
CA ILE A 160 2.89 -17.26 18.19
C ILE A 160 1.47 -16.72 18.46
N TYR A 161 0.43 -17.51 18.16
CA TYR A 161 -0.95 -17.03 18.12
C TYR A 161 -1.87 -17.67 19.18
N LEU A 162 -1.49 -18.80 19.76
CA LEU A 162 -2.30 -19.60 20.69
C LEU A 162 -1.53 -19.82 21.98
N GLU A 163 -2.26 -19.75 23.10
CA GLU A 163 -1.74 -20.22 24.39
C GLU A 163 -1.75 -21.76 24.48
N GLU A 164 -1.07 -22.33 25.48
CA GLU A 164 -0.99 -23.78 25.65
C GLU A 164 -2.40 -24.38 25.85
N GLY A 165 -2.77 -25.32 24.97
CA GLY A 165 -4.07 -26.00 24.99
C GLY A 165 -5.17 -25.32 24.16
N GLU A 166 -4.96 -24.10 23.65
CA GLU A 166 -5.92 -23.44 22.77
C GLU A 166 -5.94 -24.05 21.35
N GLN A 167 -7.07 -23.89 20.66
CA GLN A 167 -7.25 -24.26 19.26
C GLN A 167 -7.75 -23.05 18.45
N PHE A 168 -7.33 -22.94 17.20
CA PHE A 168 -7.78 -21.87 16.30
C PHE A 168 -9.30 -21.88 16.07
N GLU A 169 -9.94 -23.05 16.09
CA GLU A 169 -11.40 -23.15 15.89
C GLU A 169 -12.20 -22.42 16.98
N ASP A 170 -11.65 -22.35 18.20
CA ASP A 170 -12.27 -21.69 19.35
C ASP A 170 -11.74 -20.25 19.57
N ASN A 171 -10.63 -19.87 18.91
CA ASN A 171 -9.98 -18.57 19.06
C ASN A 171 -10.00 -17.77 17.74
N LEU A 172 -11.14 -17.16 17.43
CA LEU A 172 -11.34 -16.37 16.21
C LEU A 172 -10.46 -15.10 16.14
N VAL A 173 -10.01 -14.59 17.30
CA VAL A 173 -9.06 -13.47 17.37
C VAL A 173 -7.71 -13.92 16.81
N ALA A 174 -7.20 -15.08 17.25
CA ALA A 174 -5.96 -15.66 16.76
C ALA A 174 -6.02 -15.97 15.25
N VAL A 175 -7.16 -16.50 14.76
CA VAL A 175 -7.39 -16.71 13.32
C VAL A 175 -7.31 -15.40 12.54
N THR A 176 -7.95 -14.34 13.05
CA THR A 176 -7.95 -13.02 12.41
C THR A 176 -6.55 -12.42 12.35
N GLN A 177 -5.78 -12.55 13.43
CA GLN A 177 -4.39 -12.09 13.50
C GLN A 177 -3.51 -12.86 12.54
N LEU A 178 -3.53 -14.20 12.56
CA LEU A 178 -2.76 -15.05 11.65
C LEU A 178 -3.08 -14.73 10.19
N TYR A 179 -4.36 -14.58 9.85
CA TYR A 179 -4.79 -14.24 8.49
C TYR A 179 -4.29 -12.83 8.07
N SER A 180 -4.43 -11.82 8.93
CA SER A 180 -3.94 -10.45 8.67
C SER A 180 -2.42 -10.41 8.46
N ASP A 181 -1.69 -11.15 9.30
CA ASP A 181 -0.23 -11.16 9.31
C ASP A 181 0.34 -11.93 8.12
N SER A 182 -0.30 -13.05 7.74
CA SER A 182 0.10 -13.88 6.59
C SER A 182 -0.21 -13.22 5.24
N LEU A 183 -1.34 -12.53 5.09
CA LEU A 183 -1.69 -11.87 3.83
C LEU A 183 -0.99 -10.53 3.61
N PHE A 184 -0.79 -9.76 4.68
CA PHE A 184 -0.32 -8.38 4.56
C PHE A 184 0.85 -8.08 5.49
N GLY A 185 0.68 -8.30 6.80
CA GLY A 185 1.58 -7.78 7.83
C GLY A 185 3.04 -8.10 7.59
N ARG A 186 3.39 -9.38 7.47
CA ARG A 186 4.79 -9.83 7.32
C ARG A 186 5.45 -9.28 6.06
N ALA A 187 4.74 -9.31 4.92
CA ALA A 187 5.26 -8.83 3.65
C ALA A 187 5.48 -7.31 3.64
N ILE A 188 4.56 -6.55 4.26
CA ILE A 188 4.67 -5.09 4.36
C ILE A 188 5.86 -4.71 5.25
N LEU A 189 5.97 -5.31 6.44
CA LEU A 189 7.06 -5.03 7.38
C LEU A 189 8.41 -5.36 6.75
N LYS A 190 8.55 -6.57 6.19
CA LYS A 190 9.79 -6.96 5.53
C LYS A 190 10.15 -6.06 4.34
N HIS A 191 9.16 -5.63 3.57
CA HIS A 191 9.38 -4.69 2.47
C HIS A 191 9.86 -3.33 2.99
N ALA A 192 9.28 -2.82 4.08
CA ALA A 192 9.67 -1.56 4.71
C ALA A 192 11.12 -1.62 5.23
N ASP A 193 11.48 -2.68 5.94
CA ASP A 193 12.84 -2.91 6.44
C ASP A 193 13.84 -2.90 5.27
N LEU A 194 13.60 -3.73 4.25
CA LEU A 194 14.49 -3.86 3.10
C LEU A 194 14.61 -2.57 2.29
N GLN A 195 13.52 -1.81 2.13
CA GLN A 195 13.55 -0.53 1.41
C GLN A 195 14.23 0.59 2.20
N SER A 196 14.13 0.56 3.54
CA SER A 196 14.69 1.61 4.40
C SER A 196 16.22 1.75 4.28
N ALA A 197 16.90 0.68 3.85
CA ALA A 197 18.34 0.71 3.56
C ALA A 197 18.71 1.58 2.34
N TYR A 198 17.75 1.91 1.46
CA TYR A 198 18.00 2.60 0.19
C TYR A 198 17.31 3.96 0.09
N THR A 199 16.19 4.15 0.79
CA THR A 199 15.40 5.37 0.70
C THR A 199 14.61 5.62 1.99
N PRO A 200 14.28 6.87 2.35
CA PRO A 200 13.38 7.14 3.48
C PRO A 200 12.03 6.43 3.31
N VAL A 201 11.68 5.58 4.27
CA VAL A 201 10.40 4.86 4.32
C VAL A 201 9.55 5.43 5.44
N TYR A 202 8.26 5.64 5.19
CA TYR A 202 7.29 6.09 6.18
C TYR A 202 6.22 5.02 6.37
N LEU A 203 6.32 4.25 7.45
CA LEU A 203 5.42 3.14 7.77
C LEU A 203 4.25 3.63 8.65
N TYR A 204 3.01 3.28 8.33
CA TYR A 204 1.85 3.63 9.17
C TYR A 204 0.94 2.43 9.45
N GLN A 205 0.19 2.53 10.54
CA GLN A 205 -0.97 1.72 10.85
C GLN A 205 -2.20 2.62 10.88
N PHE A 206 -3.22 2.32 10.09
CA PHE A 206 -4.52 2.98 10.22
C PHE A 206 -5.37 2.20 11.23
N SER A 207 -5.63 2.79 12.39
CA SER A 207 -6.35 2.13 13.50
C SER A 207 -7.66 2.81 13.87
N TYR A 208 -8.01 3.90 13.18
CA TYR A 208 -9.26 4.63 13.42
C TYR A 208 -10.50 3.83 13.00
N TYR A 209 -11.39 3.56 13.95
CA TYR A 209 -12.67 2.91 13.72
C TYR A 209 -13.82 3.92 13.86
N GLY A 210 -14.13 4.60 12.76
CA GLY A 210 -15.16 5.64 12.69
C GLY A 210 -16.49 5.21 12.06
N ALA A 211 -17.38 6.18 11.83
CA ALA A 211 -18.70 5.92 11.24
C ALA A 211 -18.63 5.48 9.76
N ARG A 212 -17.46 5.60 9.12
CA ARG A 212 -17.23 5.18 7.73
C ARG A 212 -16.62 3.78 7.58
N HIS A 213 -16.53 2.99 8.66
CA HIS A 213 -16.02 1.61 8.62
C HIS A 213 -16.63 0.76 7.49
N VAL A 214 -15.84 -0.14 6.91
CA VAL A 214 -16.22 -0.87 5.68
C VAL A 214 -16.78 -2.27 5.95
N MET A 215 -16.71 -2.78 7.18
CA MET A 215 -17.13 -4.13 7.54
C MET A 215 -17.75 -4.21 8.94
N GLU A 216 -18.82 -5.00 9.05
CA GLU A 216 -19.52 -5.44 10.28
C GLU A 216 -20.08 -6.86 9.99
N PRO A 217 -20.19 -7.78 10.97
CA PRO A 217 -19.74 -7.68 12.36
C PRO A 217 -18.21 -7.89 12.51
N PHE A 218 -17.64 -7.39 13.61
CA PHE A 218 -16.26 -7.70 14.02
C PHE A 218 -16.23 -8.81 15.08
N ILE A 219 -15.07 -9.45 15.22
CA ILE A 219 -14.81 -10.42 16.28
C ILE A 219 -14.41 -9.65 17.53
N ASP A 220 -15.13 -9.83 18.64
CA ASP A 220 -14.80 -9.17 19.90
C ASP A 220 -13.41 -9.60 20.39
N GLY A 221 -12.63 -8.63 20.88
CA GLY A 221 -11.21 -8.82 21.19
C GLY A 221 -10.25 -8.74 19.98
N ALA A 222 -10.74 -8.73 18.73
CA ALA A 222 -9.91 -8.48 17.55
C ALA A 222 -9.85 -6.97 17.20
N GLU A 223 -8.84 -6.60 16.41
CA GLU A 223 -8.75 -5.26 15.81
C GLU A 223 -9.98 -5.01 14.90
N LYS A 224 -10.61 -3.85 15.03
CA LYS A 224 -11.89 -3.53 14.36
C LYS A 224 -11.73 -3.01 12.93
N VAL A 225 -10.53 -2.54 12.59
CA VAL A 225 -10.27 -1.90 11.30
C VAL A 225 -10.01 -2.96 10.24
N ALA A 226 -11.00 -3.16 9.37
CA ALA A 226 -10.91 -4.11 8.28
C ALA A 226 -10.00 -3.60 7.14
N HIS A 227 -9.58 -4.53 6.27
CA HIS A 227 -8.92 -4.21 5.01
C HIS A 227 -9.72 -3.17 4.21
N SER A 228 -9.03 -2.20 3.58
CA SER A 228 -9.61 -1.07 2.84
C SER A 228 -10.37 -0.01 3.67
N SER A 229 -10.30 -0.05 5.00
CA SER A 229 -11.02 0.91 5.88
C SER A 229 -10.50 2.35 5.82
N ASP A 230 -9.31 2.58 5.26
CA ASP A 230 -8.70 3.89 5.07
C ASP A 230 -9.21 4.61 3.80
N LEU A 231 -9.68 3.85 2.80
CA LEU A 231 -10.18 4.40 1.53
C LEU A 231 -11.30 5.44 1.67
N PRO A 232 -12.32 5.27 2.54
CA PRO A 232 -13.37 6.28 2.73
C PRO A 232 -12.87 7.60 3.34
N TYR A 233 -11.64 7.64 3.84
CA TYR A 233 -10.97 8.83 4.38
C TYR A 233 -10.02 9.47 3.36
N LEU A 234 -9.66 8.76 2.30
CA LEU A 234 -8.83 9.27 1.20
C LEU A 234 -9.67 9.66 -0.02
N PHE A 235 -10.76 8.92 -0.28
CA PHE A 235 -11.68 9.12 -1.39
C PHE A 235 -13.11 9.39 -0.91
N TYR A 236 -13.85 10.17 -1.69
CA TYR A 236 -15.22 10.52 -1.37
C TYR A 236 -16.17 9.34 -1.58
N TRP A 237 -16.69 8.82 -0.47
CA TRP A 237 -17.81 7.87 -0.45
C TRP A 237 -19.03 8.56 0.19
N PRO A 238 -20.25 8.39 -0.36
CA PRO A 238 -21.45 9.07 0.14
C PRO A 238 -21.94 8.42 1.45
N ARG A 239 -21.16 8.54 2.53
CA ARG A 239 -21.45 8.05 3.87
C ARG A 239 -21.50 9.22 4.85
N SER A 240 -22.32 9.09 5.89
CA SER A 240 -22.32 10.05 7.01
C SER A 240 -20.94 10.12 7.66
N ALA A 241 -20.61 11.29 8.20
CA ALA A 241 -19.35 11.54 8.87
C ALA A 241 -19.60 12.31 10.17
N GLN A 242 -18.90 11.92 11.22
CA GLN A 242 -18.82 12.62 12.49
C GLN A 242 -17.59 13.54 12.50
N ALA A 243 -17.47 14.36 13.55
CA ALA A 243 -16.36 15.31 13.67
C ALA A 243 -14.98 14.63 13.63
N GLU A 244 -14.84 13.48 14.30
CA GLU A 244 -13.61 12.69 14.30
C GLU A 244 -13.31 12.09 12.93
N ASP A 245 -14.34 11.66 12.18
CA ASP A 245 -14.15 11.17 10.80
C ASP A 245 -13.57 12.26 9.90
N LEU A 246 -14.06 13.50 10.03
CA LEU A 246 -13.57 14.64 9.27
C LEU A 246 -12.14 15.01 9.67
N LEU A 247 -11.81 14.93 10.96
CA LEU A 247 -10.45 15.17 11.46
C LEU A 247 -9.47 14.14 10.86
N VAL A 248 -9.80 12.86 10.94
CA VAL A 248 -8.96 11.77 10.40
C VAL A 248 -8.85 11.84 8.88
N GLN A 249 -9.95 12.17 8.17
CA GLN A 249 -9.93 12.43 6.73
C GLN A 249 -8.95 13.55 6.38
N ASN A 250 -9.03 14.70 7.05
CA ASN A 250 -8.16 15.84 6.79
C ASN A 250 -6.69 15.49 7.05
N ARG A 251 -6.41 14.73 8.12
CA ARG A 251 -5.05 14.25 8.42
C ARG A 251 -4.52 13.33 7.33
N LEU A 252 -5.28 12.29 6.97
CA LEU A 252 -4.83 11.29 6.00
C LEU A 252 -4.60 11.91 4.62
N VAL A 253 -5.52 12.76 4.16
CA VAL A 253 -5.40 13.51 2.91
C VAL A 253 -4.17 14.42 2.94
N LYS A 254 -3.92 15.11 4.06
CA LYS A 254 -2.77 16.00 4.19
C LYS A 254 -1.44 15.22 4.21
N LEU A 255 -1.37 14.09 4.92
CA LEU A 255 -0.18 13.24 4.96
C LEU A 255 0.21 12.76 3.55
N TRP A 256 -0.75 12.21 2.80
CA TRP A 256 -0.52 11.72 1.43
C TRP A 256 -0.13 12.85 0.46
N THR A 257 -0.78 14.00 0.56
CA THR A 257 -0.51 15.13 -0.35
C THR A 257 0.78 15.85 -0.01
N ASN A 258 1.15 15.94 1.28
CA ASN A 258 2.47 16.40 1.70
C ASN A 258 3.57 15.47 1.20
N PHE A 259 3.38 14.15 1.31
CA PHE A 259 4.35 13.20 0.75
C PHE A 259 4.53 13.40 -0.76
N ALA A 260 3.44 13.57 -1.52
CA ALA A 260 3.54 13.85 -2.96
C ALA A 260 4.23 15.19 -3.28
N LYS A 261 4.09 16.20 -2.42
CA LYS A 261 4.69 17.53 -2.61
C LYS A 261 6.17 17.58 -2.22
N TYR A 262 6.52 16.91 -1.12
CA TYR A 262 7.76 17.14 -0.37
C TYR A 262 8.59 15.87 -0.12
N LEU A 263 8.08 14.69 -0.48
CA LEU A 263 8.63 13.38 -0.12
C LEU A 263 8.76 13.18 1.41
N ASN A 264 8.00 13.96 2.17
CA ASN A 264 7.91 13.91 3.63
C ASN A 264 6.44 14.19 4.03
N PRO A 265 5.76 13.29 4.75
CA PRO A 265 4.35 13.49 5.15
C PRO A 265 4.14 14.62 6.16
N THR A 266 5.14 14.92 6.99
CA THR A 266 5.12 15.96 8.03
C THR A 266 6.36 16.84 7.91
N PRO A 267 6.45 17.67 6.86
CA PRO A 267 7.64 18.48 6.59
C PRO A 267 7.83 19.63 7.60
N GLU A 268 6.76 20.00 8.31
CA GLU A 268 6.73 21.05 9.32
C GLU A 268 5.77 20.67 10.46
N GLU A 269 5.93 21.30 11.62
CA GLU A 269 5.01 21.13 12.73
C GLU A 269 3.63 21.65 12.37
N SER A 270 2.59 20.89 12.73
CA SER A 270 1.22 21.28 12.50
C SER A 270 0.33 20.82 13.63
N ALA A 271 -0.50 21.73 14.14
CA ALA A 271 -1.55 21.39 15.10
C ALA A 271 -2.51 20.33 14.54
N LEU A 272 -2.70 20.28 13.22
CA LEU A 272 -3.47 19.22 12.56
C LEU A 272 -2.90 17.83 12.85
N PHE A 273 -1.57 17.73 12.96
CA PHE A 273 -0.84 16.50 13.21
C PHE A 273 -0.43 16.32 14.67
N ASN A 274 -1.03 17.04 15.61
CA ASN A 274 -0.57 17.06 17.01
C ASN A 274 0.92 17.44 17.16
N ASN A 275 1.45 18.25 16.22
CA ASN A 275 2.86 18.61 16.10
C ASN A 275 3.82 17.42 15.92
N VAL A 276 3.31 16.26 15.49
CA VAL A 276 4.15 15.10 15.20
C VAL A 276 5.02 15.39 13.97
N ILE A 277 6.32 15.17 14.12
CA ILE A 277 7.29 15.08 13.04
C ILE A 277 7.62 13.61 12.84
N TRP A 278 7.03 13.02 11.80
CA TRP A 278 7.20 11.62 11.45
C TRP A 278 8.60 11.40 10.91
N THR A 279 9.43 10.67 11.67
CA THR A 279 10.76 10.27 11.23
C THR A 279 10.70 9.00 10.39
N PRO A 280 11.58 8.83 9.39
CA PRO A 280 11.62 7.61 8.59
C PRO A 280 11.86 6.35 9.44
N HIS A 281 11.19 5.28 9.04
CA HIS A 281 11.38 3.92 9.52
C HIS A 281 12.74 3.36 9.08
N THR A 282 13.39 2.62 9.98
CA THR A 282 14.53 1.73 9.68
C THR A 282 14.33 0.40 10.39
N GLU A 283 15.05 -0.64 9.96
CA GLU A 283 15.05 -1.95 10.63
C GLU A 283 15.39 -1.79 12.13
N GLU A 284 16.35 -0.93 12.48
CA GLU A 284 16.76 -0.72 13.87
C GLU A 284 15.74 0.05 14.69
N ASN A 285 15.14 1.11 14.14
CA ASN A 285 14.22 1.96 14.90
C ASN A 285 12.80 1.41 14.93
N SER A 286 12.42 0.60 13.93
CA SER A 286 11.09 0.01 13.76
C SER A 286 9.93 1.00 13.92
N ILE A 287 10.14 2.28 13.62
CA ILE A 287 9.17 3.36 13.84
C ILE A 287 8.02 3.25 12.83
N TYR A 288 6.80 3.50 13.29
CA TYR A 288 5.64 3.70 12.44
C TYR A 288 4.69 4.75 13.04
N LEU A 289 3.87 5.39 12.19
CA LEU A 289 2.82 6.29 12.63
C LEU A 289 1.51 5.52 12.82
N ASN A 290 0.96 5.53 14.03
CA ASN A 290 -0.40 5.12 14.29
C ASN A 290 -1.36 6.27 13.97
N ILE A 291 -2.30 6.04 13.05
CA ILE A 291 -3.29 7.01 12.62
C ILE A 291 -4.63 6.66 13.28
N ASN A 292 -4.99 7.45 14.29
CA ASN A 292 -6.28 7.42 14.98
C ASN A 292 -6.82 8.86 15.14
N THR A 293 -7.75 9.07 16.08
CA THR A 293 -8.15 10.42 16.56
C THR A 293 -6.96 11.20 17.11
N THR A 294 -5.86 10.53 17.46
CA THR A 294 -4.51 11.06 17.68
C THR A 294 -3.53 10.52 16.62
N LEU A 295 -2.46 11.25 16.37
CA LEU A 295 -1.30 10.75 15.62
C LEU A 295 -0.17 10.45 16.61
N GLU A 296 0.34 9.23 16.59
CA GLU A 296 1.33 8.77 17.56
C GLU A 296 2.43 7.97 16.85
N LEU A 297 3.69 8.29 17.14
CA LEU A 297 4.83 7.48 16.68
C LEU A 297 5.05 6.34 17.67
N ASN A 298 4.96 5.13 17.18
CA ASN A 298 5.18 3.90 17.92
C ASN A 298 6.33 3.12 17.28
N THR A 299 6.80 2.08 17.97
CA THR A 299 7.82 1.16 17.45
C THR A 299 7.31 -0.29 17.44
N HIS A 300 7.99 -1.15 16.67
CA HIS A 300 7.77 -2.60 16.64
C HIS A 300 6.32 -3.01 16.31
N LEU A 301 5.80 -2.50 15.18
CA LEU A 301 4.48 -2.89 14.69
C LEU A 301 4.38 -4.41 14.54
N LYS A 302 3.46 -5.03 15.28
CA LYS A 302 3.18 -6.49 15.23
C LYS A 302 4.42 -7.36 15.48
N GLU A 303 5.27 -6.97 16.43
CA GLU A 303 6.52 -7.65 16.81
C GLU A 303 6.40 -9.18 16.93
N ARG A 304 5.27 -9.67 17.47
CA ARG A 304 4.95 -11.11 17.60
C ARG A 304 5.14 -11.93 16.31
N THR A 305 5.06 -11.30 15.14
CA THR A 305 5.05 -11.97 13.83
C THR A 305 6.42 -12.11 13.17
N MET A 306 7.42 -11.43 13.72
CA MET A 306 8.79 -11.36 13.18
C MET A 306 9.78 -12.26 13.95
N ALA A 307 9.28 -13.03 14.92
CA ALA A 307 10.02 -14.00 15.73
C ALA A 307 10.13 -15.39 15.07
#